data_AF-A0A2T6C114-F1
#
_entry.id   AF-A0A2T6C114-F1
#
_cell.length_a   1.000
_cell.length_b   1.000
_cell.length_c   1.000
_cell.angle_alpha   90.00
_cell.angle_beta   90.00
_cell.angle_gamma   90.00
#
_symmetry.space_group_name_H-M   'P 1'
#
loop_
_entity.id
_entity.type
_entity.pdbx_description
1 polymer ?
#
loop_
_entity_poly.entity_id
_entity_poly.type
_entity_poly.pdbx_seq_one_letter_code
_entity_poly.pdbx_strand_id
1 'polypeptide(L)'
;MNKYWQIPNTKDIVLIRDNYVYYGQSEKKITEIPEYFDKISLNKIKKIENSEKSKHLKFYDKNSVEKISIESEKIKTEIVDFIKENLSEFKYWKDLPSNIEYAKVHYFFMAFILFCFSCSIYFYIGISNGEKFPLTNMRVGILHFCLYLAESGILKFVSIYIIIIGLTIYSLRKKLRTKGYIETLKRKNN
;
A
#
# COMPACT_ATOMS: atom_id res chain seq x y z
N MET A 1 29.66 -5.92 6.30
CA MET A 1 28.88 -4.70 6.03
C MET A 1 28.23 -4.28 7.34
N ASN A 2 28.80 -3.31 8.06
CA ASN A 2 28.36 -2.97 9.41
C ASN A 2 28.15 -1.45 9.52
N LYS A 3 26.91 -1.01 9.67
CA LYS A 3 26.58 0.40 9.94
C LYS A 3 25.30 0.47 10.77
N TYR A 4 25.25 1.41 11.71
CA TYR A 4 24.10 1.60 12.58
C TYR A 4 23.63 3.05 12.52
N TRP A 5 22.33 3.24 12.73
CA TRP A 5 21.68 4.53 12.82
C TRP A 5 20.77 4.53 14.05
N GLN A 6 20.88 5.58 14.85
CA GLN A 6 19.94 5.88 15.91
C GLN A 6 18.95 6.93 15.39
N ILE A 7 17.66 6.65 15.46
CA ILE A 7 16.65 7.54 14.92
C ILE A 7 16.43 8.69 15.93
N PRO A 8 16.62 9.96 15.52
CA PRO A 8 16.50 11.12 16.41
C PRO A 8 15.13 11.15 17.09
N ASN A 9 15.11 11.58 18.35
CA ASN A 9 13.89 11.72 19.16
C ASN A 9 13.12 10.42 19.41
N THR A 10 13.71 9.26 19.10
CA THR A 10 13.14 7.93 19.39
C THR A 10 14.21 7.02 20.01
N LYS A 11 13.78 5.91 20.58
CA LYS A 11 14.67 4.83 21.01
C LYS A 11 14.95 3.82 19.89
N ASP A 12 14.44 4.09 18.69
CA ASP A 12 14.51 3.16 17.57
C ASP A 12 15.91 3.20 16.94
N ILE A 13 16.40 2.01 16.63
CA ILE A 13 17.72 1.79 16.05
C ILE A 13 17.55 0.92 14.81
N VAL A 14 18.26 1.30 13.76
CA VAL A 14 18.44 0.48 12.56
C VAL A 14 19.89 0.06 12.48
N LEU A 15 20.15 -1.24 12.42
CA LEU A 15 21.48 -1.79 12.26
C LEU A 15 21.53 -2.66 11.03
N ILE A 16 22.52 -2.47 10.17
CA ILE A 16 22.81 -3.39 9.08
C ILE A 16 24.09 -4.14 9.42
N ARG A 17 23.99 -5.46 9.53
CA ARG A 17 25.10 -6.35 9.87
C ARG A 17 24.91 -7.71 9.19
N ASP A 18 25.98 -8.27 8.64
CA ASP A 18 26.01 -9.63 8.07
C ASP A 18 24.87 -9.93 7.08
N ASN A 19 24.52 -8.92 6.27
CA ASN A 19 23.45 -8.99 5.26
C ASN A 19 22.02 -9.11 5.83
N TYR A 20 21.84 -8.65 7.07
CA TYR A 20 20.54 -8.45 7.70
C TYR A 20 20.36 -6.99 8.07
N VAL A 21 19.11 -6.52 8.01
CA VAL A 21 18.66 -5.29 8.66
C VAL A 21 17.99 -5.68 9.96
N TYR A 22 18.46 -5.11 11.06
CA TYR A 22 17.88 -5.26 12.38
C TYR A 22 17.20 -3.94 12.76
N TYR A 23 15.98 -4.02 13.26
CA TYR A 23 15.22 -2.87 13.73
C TYR A 23 14.62 -3.15 15.10
N GLY A 24 14.75 -2.20 16.01
CA GLY A 24 14.22 -2.35 17.36
C GLY A 24 14.57 -1.18 18.25
N GLN A 25 14.08 -1.25 19.49
CA GLN A 25 14.33 -0.21 20.48
C GLN A 25 15.50 -0.55 21.39
N SER A 26 16.38 0.42 21.63
CA SER A 26 17.38 0.31 22.68
C SER A 26 17.78 1.68 23.24
N GLU A 27 18.08 1.71 24.54
CA GLU A 27 18.54 2.92 25.24
C GLU A 27 20.07 3.03 25.27
N LYS A 28 20.79 1.95 24.94
CA LYS A 28 22.26 1.87 25.07
C LYS A 28 22.91 1.66 23.70
N LYS A 29 24.19 2.06 23.60
CA LYS A 29 25.04 1.62 22.48
C LYS A 29 25.06 0.09 22.48
N ILE A 30 24.57 -0.50 21.40
CA ILE A 30 24.40 -1.93 21.25
C ILE A 30 25.76 -2.56 20.93
N THR A 31 26.28 -3.38 21.85
CA THR A 31 27.47 -4.23 21.60
C THR A 31 27.09 -5.57 20.96
N GLU A 32 25.93 -6.11 21.36
CA GLU A 32 25.37 -7.38 20.89
C GLU A 32 23.92 -7.19 20.45
N ILE A 33 23.53 -7.81 19.33
CA ILE A 33 22.20 -7.65 18.75
C ILE A 33 21.18 -8.36 19.64
N PRO A 34 20.20 -7.64 20.23
CA PRO A 34 19.21 -8.27 21.07
C PRO A 34 18.28 -9.18 20.26
N GLU A 35 17.86 -10.31 20.83
CA GLU A 35 16.99 -11.28 20.16
C GLU A 35 15.62 -10.71 19.77
N TYR A 36 15.16 -9.67 20.47
CA TYR A 36 13.86 -9.04 20.24
C TYR A 36 13.86 -8.04 19.07
N PHE A 37 15.00 -7.83 18.40
CA PHE A 37 15.03 -6.97 17.22
C PHE A 37 14.38 -7.68 16.03
N ASP A 38 13.52 -6.97 15.32
CA ASP A 38 13.01 -7.42 14.04
C ASP A 38 14.18 -7.61 13.08
N LYS A 39 14.22 -8.77 12.43
CA LYS A 39 15.34 -9.20 11.58
C LYS A 39 14.88 -9.43 10.15
N ILE A 40 15.36 -8.60 9.24
CA ILE A 40 15.07 -8.65 7.80
C ILE A 40 16.30 -9.18 7.06
N SER A 41 16.16 -10.27 6.30
CA SER A 41 17.26 -10.81 5.49
C SER A 41 17.35 -10.11 4.14
N LEU A 42 18.40 -9.33 3.89
CA LEU A 42 18.60 -8.65 2.60
C LEU A 42 18.77 -9.65 1.45
N ASN A 43 19.22 -10.87 1.74
CA ASN A 43 19.30 -11.97 0.79
C ASN A 43 17.95 -12.43 0.25
N LYS A 44 16.83 -12.18 0.93
CA LYS A 44 15.49 -12.55 0.45
C LYS A 44 14.79 -11.38 -0.24
N ILE A 45 15.20 -10.15 0.09
CA ILE A 45 14.59 -8.94 -0.45
C ILE A 45 14.78 -8.85 -1.96
N LYS A 46 13.67 -8.59 -2.66
CA LYS A 46 13.62 -8.35 -4.10
C LYS A 46 13.64 -6.88 -4.44
N LYS A 47 12.98 -6.06 -3.61
CA LYS A 47 12.81 -4.63 -3.81
C LYS A 47 12.83 -3.89 -2.47
N ILE A 48 13.51 -2.75 -2.43
CA ILE A 48 13.44 -1.78 -1.32
C ILE A 48 12.89 -0.48 -1.89
N GLU A 49 11.93 0.14 -1.20
CA GLU A 49 11.38 1.44 -1.57
C GLU A 49 11.58 2.45 -0.43
N ASN A 50 12.15 3.60 -0.78
CA ASN A 50 12.11 4.82 0.02
C ASN A 50 11.23 5.84 -0.70
N SER A 51 10.13 6.29 -0.08
CA SER A 51 9.31 7.37 -0.62
C SER A 51 9.51 8.64 0.20
N GLU A 52 9.79 9.76 -0.46
CA GLU A 52 10.11 11.04 0.22
C GLU A 52 9.01 11.52 1.17
N LYS A 53 7.74 11.29 0.82
CA LYS A 53 6.58 11.68 1.63
C LYS A 53 6.10 10.58 2.59
N SER A 54 6.81 9.46 2.69
CA SER A 54 6.48 8.36 3.60
C SER A 54 7.46 8.29 4.76
N LYS A 55 6.95 8.06 5.97
CA LYS A 55 7.75 7.78 7.16
C LYS A 55 8.28 6.33 7.22
N HIS A 56 8.14 5.56 6.14
CA HIS A 56 8.49 4.15 6.14
C HIS A 56 9.46 3.81 5.02
N LEU A 57 10.45 2.99 5.35
CA LEU A 57 11.22 2.22 4.39
C LEU A 57 10.50 0.88 4.20
N LYS A 58 10.26 0.48 2.95
CA LYS A 58 9.58 -0.78 2.66
C LYS A 58 10.53 -1.80 2.06
N PHE A 59 10.49 -3.01 2.58
CA PHE A 59 11.24 -4.16 2.10
C PHE A 59 10.26 -5.18 1.56
N TYR A 60 10.41 -5.53 0.29
CA TYR A 60 9.56 -6.48 -0.40
C TYR A 60 10.31 -7.80 -0.58
N ASP A 61 9.80 -8.85 0.05
CA ASP A 61 10.13 -10.24 -0.26
C ASP A 61 9.13 -10.77 -1.31
N LYS A 62 9.29 -12.03 -1.75
CA LYS A 62 8.39 -12.74 -2.66
C LYS A 62 6.94 -12.74 -2.16
N ASN A 63 6.74 -12.84 -0.84
CA ASN A 63 5.43 -13.08 -0.23
C ASN A 63 5.01 -12.02 0.81
N SER A 64 5.91 -11.14 1.24
CA SER A 64 5.66 -10.20 2.33
C SER A 64 6.21 -8.81 2.02
N VAL A 65 5.61 -7.82 2.70
CA VAL A 65 6.10 -6.45 2.72
C VAL A 65 6.36 -6.05 4.16
N GLU A 66 7.63 -5.94 4.51
CA GLU A 66 8.08 -5.47 5.81
C GLU A 66 8.30 -3.96 5.75
N LYS A 67 7.95 -3.26 6.84
CA LYS A 67 8.01 -1.80 6.90
C LYS A 67 8.76 -1.39 8.15
N ILE A 68 9.80 -0.58 7.97
CA ILE A 68 10.51 0.05 9.07
C ILE A 68 10.08 1.51 9.16
N SER A 69 9.67 1.97 10.34
CA SER A 69 9.31 3.36 10.58
C SER A 69 10.56 4.20 10.83
N ILE A 70 10.84 5.14 9.93
CA ILE A 70 11.96 6.07 10.00
C ILE A 70 11.45 7.45 9.56
N GLU A 71 11.30 8.36 10.53
CA GLU A 71 10.77 9.70 10.23
C GLU A 71 11.78 10.60 9.51
N SER A 72 13.08 10.38 9.75
CA SER A 72 14.15 11.19 9.16
C SER A 72 14.44 10.76 7.72
N GLU A 73 14.14 11.63 6.76
CA GLU A 73 14.48 11.41 5.34
C GLU A 73 15.98 11.16 5.15
N LYS A 74 16.82 11.96 5.83
CA LYS A 74 18.27 11.84 5.79
C LYS A 74 18.74 10.42 6.14
N ILE A 75 18.20 9.85 7.22
CA ILE A 75 18.56 8.49 7.65
C ILE A 75 18.07 7.44 6.64
N LYS A 76 16.85 7.60 6.10
CA LYS A 76 16.36 6.69 5.06
C LYS A 76 17.25 6.70 3.82
N THR A 77 17.64 7.88 3.34
CA THR A 77 18.56 8.03 2.20
C THR A 77 19.92 7.41 2.52
N GLU A 78 20.49 7.68 3.69
CA GLU A 78 21.78 7.08 4.10
C GLU A 78 21.73 5.55 4.17
N ILE A 79 20.60 4.97 4.61
CA ILE A 79 20.41 3.51 4.63
C ILE A 79 20.35 2.96 3.21
N VAL A 80 19.56 3.59 2.33
CA VAL A 80 19.42 3.18 0.92
C VAL A 80 20.77 3.27 0.20
N ASP A 81 21.49 4.37 0.37
CA ASP A 81 22.81 4.58 -0.24
C ASP A 81 23.83 3.57 0.28
N PHE A 82 23.83 3.29 1.59
CA PHE A 82 24.70 2.25 2.15
C PHE A 82 24.40 0.86 1.56
N ILE A 83 23.14 0.49 1.41
CA ILE A 83 22.76 -0.79 0.78
C ILE A 83 23.18 -0.82 -0.69
N LYS A 84 22.97 0.29 -1.42
CA LYS A 84 23.35 0.44 -2.82
C LYS A 84 24.86 0.27 -3.05
N GLU A 85 25.68 0.88 -2.19
CA GLU A 85 27.14 0.82 -2.29
C GLU A 85 27.70 -0.56 -1.95
N ASN A 86 27.08 -1.26 -1.00
CA ASN A 86 27.61 -2.53 -0.49
C ASN A 86 27.01 -3.77 -1.18
N LEU A 87 25.85 -3.66 -1.84
CA LEU A 87 25.19 -4.78 -2.52
C LEU A 87 25.02 -4.50 -4.02
N SER A 88 26.00 -4.95 -4.80
CA SER A 88 26.04 -4.80 -6.26
C SER A 88 24.90 -5.52 -7.01
N GLU A 89 24.16 -6.40 -6.32
CA GLU A 89 23.00 -7.11 -6.87
C GLU A 89 21.77 -6.22 -7.08
N PHE A 90 21.73 -5.04 -6.45
CA PHE A 90 20.63 -4.10 -6.61
C PHE A 90 20.93 -3.08 -7.72
N LYS A 91 19.91 -2.78 -8.53
CA LYS A 91 19.88 -1.61 -9.43
C LYS A 91 19.04 -0.53 -8.77
N TYR A 92 19.57 0.68 -8.79
CA TYR A 92 18.92 1.87 -8.25
C TYR A 92 18.12 2.58 -9.34
N TRP A 93 16.94 3.04 -8.96
CA TRP A 93 16.05 3.87 -9.79
C TRP A 93 15.45 4.94 -8.90
N LYS A 94 15.30 6.16 -9.41
CA LYS A 94 14.53 7.21 -8.76
C LYS A 94 13.57 7.79 -9.76
N ASP A 95 12.28 7.64 -9.49
CA ASP A 95 11.24 8.06 -10.40
C ASP A 95 10.05 8.63 -9.64
N LEU A 96 9.31 9.48 -10.35
CA LEU A 96 8.03 9.97 -9.90
C LEU A 96 6.98 9.03 -10.53
N PRO A 97 6.34 8.14 -9.75
CA PRO A 97 5.42 7.15 -10.31
C PRO A 97 4.31 7.83 -11.10
N SER A 98 3.72 7.16 -12.09
CA SER A 98 2.54 7.75 -12.76
C SER A 98 1.36 7.88 -11.79
N ASN A 99 0.40 8.77 -12.07
CA ASN A 99 -0.79 8.91 -11.22
C ASN A 99 -1.55 7.57 -11.11
N ILE A 100 -1.63 6.84 -12.22
CA ILE A 100 -2.28 5.54 -12.32
C ILE A 100 -1.56 4.51 -11.47
N GLU A 101 -0.24 4.43 -11.54
CA GLU A 101 0.56 3.49 -10.76
C GLU A 101 0.46 3.77 -9.25
N TYR A 102 0.60 5.04 -8.87
CA TYR A 102 0.57 5.46 -7.47
C TYR A 102 -0.80 5.24 -6.79
N ALA A 103 -1.89 5.41 -7.56
CA ALA A 103 -3.26 5.30 -7.06
C ALA A 103 -4.04 4.11 -7.66
N LYS A 104 -3.35 3.08 -8.17
CA LYS A 104 -3.97 1.93 -8.86
C LYS A 104 -5.13 1.30 -8.09
N VAL A 105 -4.97 1.14 -6.78
CA VAL A 105 -6.02 0.58 -5.91
C VAL A 105 -7.27 1.45 -5.88
N HIS A 106 -7.11 2.78 -5.87
CA HIS A 106 -8.25 3.71 -5.86
C HIS A 106 -8.97 3.71 -7.21
N TYR A 107 -8.23 3.63 -8.32
CA TYR A 107 -8.81 3.48 -9.65
C TYR A 107 -9.57 2.15 -9.79
N PHE A 108 -9.02 1.05 -9.28
CA PHE A 108 -9.72 -0.23 -9.24
C PHE A 108 -11.01 -0.15 -8.42
N PHE A 109 -10.97 0.50 -7.26
CA PHE A 109 -12.17 0.69 -6.43
C PHE A 109 -13.25 1.52 -7.14
N MET A 110 -12.87 2.59 -7.86
CA MET A 110 -13.82 3.34 -8.68
C MET A 110 -14.45 2.50 -9.78
N ALA A 111 -13.65 1.68 -10.50
CA ALA A 111 -14.17 0.79 -11.52
C ALA A 111 -15.14 -0.25 -10.92
N PHE A 112 -14.82 -0.79 -9.74
CA PHE A 112 -15.67 -1.72 -9.02
C PHE A 112 -17.00 -1.08 -8.59
N ILE A 113 -16.98 0.15 -8.05
CA ILE A 113 -18.20 0.89 -7.72
C ILE A 113 -19.07 1.10 -8.96
N LEU A 114 -18.46 1.47 -10.09
CA LEU A 114 -19.17 1.69 -11.36
C LEU A 114 -19.82 0.38 -11.87
N PHE A 115 -19.11 -0.73 -11.74
CA PHE A 115 -19.65 -2.05 -12.06
C PHE A 115 -20.89 -2.37 -11.20
N CYS A 116 -20.78 -2.23 -9.88
CA CYS A 116 -21.90 -2.44 -8.97
C CYS A 116 -23.07 -1.49 -9.27
N PHE A 117 -22.80 -0.23 -9.60
CA PHE A 117 -23.82 0.75 -9.98
C PHE A 117 -24.58 0.32 -11.23
N SER A 118 -23.85 -0.14 -12.25
CA SER A 118 -24.42 -0.62 -13.51
C SER A 118 -25.29 -1.86 -13.28
N CYS A 119 -24.83 -2.81 -12.46
CA CYS A 119 -25.62 -3.97 -12.05
C CYS A 119 -26.90 -3.57 -11.31
N SER A 120 -26.82 -2.61 -10.38
CA SER A 120 -27.99 -2.13 -9.64
C SER A 120 -29.01 -1.44 -10.56
N ILE A 121 -28.56 -0.64 -11.53
CA ILE A 121 -29.44 -0.04 -12.55
C ILE A 121 -30.11 -1.12 -13.39
N TYR A 122 -29.37 -2.12 -13.85
CA TYR A 122 -29.93 -3.22 -14.63
C TYR A 122 -31.09 -3.91 -13.89
N PHE A 123 -30.89 -4.25 -12.61
CA PHE A 123 -31.94 -4.83 -11.79
C PHE A 123 -33.12 -3.88 -11.58
N TYR A 124 -32.85 -2.59 -11.35
CA TYR A 124 -33.90 -1.59 -11.19
C TYR A 124 -34.80 -1.50 -12.43
N ILE A 125 -34.20 -1.47 -13.62
CA ILE A 125 -34.92 -1.44 -14.89
C ILE A 125 -35.77 -2.71 -15.05
N GLY A 126 -35.21 -3.89 -14.80
CA GLY A 126 -35.96 -5.15 -14.86
C GLY A 126 -37.17 -5.16 -13.91
N ILE A 127 -36.97 -4.75 -12.65
CA ILE A 127 -38.05 -4.64 -11.66
C ILE A 127 -39.12 -3.64 -12.14
N SER A 128 -38.71 -2.50 -12.69
CA SER A 128 -39.66 -1.49 -13.20
C SER A 128 -40.48 -1.98 -14.39
N ASN A 129 -39.93 -2.91 -15.18
CA ASN A 129 -40.62 -3.57 -16.29
C ASN A 129 -41.47 -4.78 -15.85
N GLY A 130 -41.55 -5.06 -14.55
CA GLY A 130 -42.35 -6.17 -14.00
C GLY A 130 -41.62 -7.51 -13.92
N GLU A 131 -40.30 -7.55 -14.17
CA GLU A 131 -39.50 -8.75 -13.98
C GLU A 131 -39.37 -9.08 -12.48
N LYS A 132 -39.46 -10.37 -12.15
CA LYS A 132 -39.28 -10.85 -10.78
C LYS A 132 -37.93 -11.55 -10.70
N PHE A 133 -37.01 -10.98 -9.94
CA PHE A 133 -35.73 -11.60 -9.62
C PHE A 133 -35.85 -12.34 -8.29
N PRO A 134 -35.93 -13.69 -8.27
CA PRO A 134 -36.07 -14.42 -7.02
C PRO A 134 -34.77 -14.36 -6.21
N LEU A 135 -34.81 -13.66 -5.07
CA LEU A 135 -33.72 -13.58 -4.10
C LEU A 135 -33.31 -14.95 -3.54
N THR A 136 -34.21 -15.93 -3.57
CA THR A 136 -34.03 -17.27 -2.98
C THR A 136 -33.05 -18.18 -3.71
N ASN A 137 -32.79 -17.93 -5.01
CA ASN A 137 -31.86 -18.74 -5.81
C ASN A 137 -30.50 -18.07 -6.05
N MET A 138 -30.30 -16.84 -5.58
CA MET A 138 -29.02 -16.16 -5.68
C MET A 138 -28.13 -16.47 -4.47
N ARG A 139 -26.91 -16.93 -4.72
CA ARG A 139 -25.89 -17.00 -3.67
C ARG A 139 -25.65 -15.60 -3.09
N VAL A 140 -25.63 -15.50 -1.76
CA VAL A 140 -25.35 -14.26 -1.04
C VAL A 140 -24.00 -13.71 -1.52
N GLY A 141 -24.02 -12.49 -2.05
CA GLY A 141 -22.85 -11.88 -2.68
C GLY A 141 -23.16 -10.51 -3.26
N ILE A 142 -22.26 -10.02 -4.12
CA ILE A 142 -22.34 -8.66 -4.70
C ILE A 142 -23.65 -8.44 -5.48
N LEU A 143 -24.11 -9.46 -6.23
CA LEU A 143 -25.36 -9.39 -6.99
C LEU A 143 -26.59 -9.22 -6.08
N HIS A 144 -26.60 -9.91 -4.94
CA HIS A 144 -27.69 -9.79 -3.96
C HIS A 144 -27.76 -8.37 -3.36
N PHE A 145 -26.59 -7.78 -3.09
CA PHE A 145 -26.50 -6.39 -2.65
C PHE A 145 -26.98 -5.40 -3.71
N CYS A 146 -26.61 -5.60 -4.98
CA CYS A 146 -27.09 -4.80 -6.09
C CYS A 146 -28.62 -4.87 -6.26
N LEU A 147 -29.20 -6.07 -6.13
CA LEU A 147 -30.64 -6.29 -6.22
C LEU A 147 -31.39 -5.64 -5.05
N TYR A 148 -30.89 -5.80 -3.82
CA TYR A 148 -31.45 -5.15 -2.63
C TYR A 148 -31.48 -3.61 -2.78
N LEU A 149 -30.40 -3.03 -3.30
CA LEU A 149 -30.36 -1.59 -3.58
C LEU A 149 -31.36 -1.19 -4.66
N ALA A 150 -31.53 -1.99 -5.70
CA ALA A 150 -32.50 -1.73 -6.76
C ALA A 150 -33.95 -1.72 -6.24
N GLU A 151 -34.31 -2.66 -5.36
CA GLU A 151 -35.64 -2.73 -4.74
C GLU A 151 -35.95 -1.52 -3.84
N SER A 152 -34.92 -0.87 -3.27
CA SER A 152 -35.08 0.27 -2.36
C SER A 152 -35.59 1.55 -3.04
N GLY A 153 -35.63 1.58 -4.38
CA GLY A 153 -36.11 2.69 -5.20
C GLY A 153 -35.00 3.62 -5.71
N ILE A 154 -35.24 4.26 -6.86
CA ILE A 154 -34.21 5.00 -7.62
C ILE A 154 -33.52 6.10 -6.80
N LEU A 155 -34.29 6.93 -6.09
CA LEU A 155 -33.75 8.07 -5.36
C LEU A 155 -32.81 7.62 -4.22
N LYS A 156 -33.17 6.54 -3.51
CA LYS A 156 -32.36 6.03 -2.40
C LYS A 156 -31.06 5.43 -2.90
N PHE A 157 -31.07 4.60 -3.94
CA PHE A 157 -29.82 4.02 -4.43
C PHE A 157 -28.92 5.10 -5.07
N VAL A 158 -29.46 6.01 -5.89
CA VAL A 158 -28.64 7.05 -6.54
C VAL A 158 -27.93 7.93 -5.52
N SER A 159 -28.62 8.35 -4.45
CA SER A 159 -28.02 9.15 -3.38
C SER A 159 -26.88 8.43 -2.66
N ILE A 160 -27.03 7.13 -2.38
CA ILE A 160 -25.97 6.30 -1.78
C ILE A 160 -24.73 6.27 -2.68
N TYR A 161 -24.89 6.03 -3.98
CA TYR A 161 -23.76 5.98 -4.91
C TYR A 161 -23.06 7.33 -5.08
N ILE A 162 -23.79 8.44 -5.10
CA ILE A 162 -23.20 9.79 -5.14
C ILE A 162 -22.29 10.01 -3.92
N ILE A 163 -22.73 9.61 -2.73
CA ILE A 163 -21.93 9.71 -1.49
C ILE A 163 -20.66 8.86 -1.60
N ILE A 164 -20.78 7.60 -2.02
CA ILE A 164 -19.63 6.67 -2.15
C ILE A 164 -18.63 7.19 -3.19
N ILE A 165 -19.10 7.68 -4.34
CA ILE A 165 -18.25 8.26 -5.38
C ILE A 165 -17.54 9.52 -4.84
N GLY A 166 -18.25 10.41 -4.17
CA GLY A 166 -17.69 11.61 -3.56
C GLY A 166 -16.56 11.29 -2.57
N LEU A 167 -16.77 10.33 -1.66
CA LEU A 167 -15.75 9.86 -0.72
C LEU A 167 -14.54 9.24 -1.43
N THR A 168 -14.77 8.47 -2.50
CA THR A 168 -13.71 7.83 -3.27
C THR A 168 -12.86 8.85 -4.01
N ILE A 169 -13.48 9.85 -4.65
CA ILE A 169 -12.80 10.96 -5.32
C ILE A 169 -12.00 11.78 -4.31
N TYR A 170 -12.58 12.09 -3.16
CA TYR A 170 -11.89 12.82 -2.09
C TYR A 170 -10.64 12.07 -1.62
N SER A 171 -10.78 10.76 -1.35
CA SER A 171 -9.67 9.90 -0.94
C SER A 171 -8.58 9.82 -2.01
N LEU A 172 -8.96 9.65 -3.29
CA LEU A 172 -8.03 9.65 -4.41
C LEU A 172 -7.27 10.99 -4.50
N ARG A 173 -7.97 12.13 -4.37
CA ARG A 173 -7.33 13.45 -4.43
C ARG A 173 -6.34 13.64 -3.28
N LYS A 174 -6.70 13.20 -2.07
CA LYS A 174 -5.81 13.21 -0.90
C LYS A 174 -4.56 12.36 -1.16
N LYS A 175 -4.74 11.14 -1.69
CA LYS A 175 -3.66 10.23 -2.09
C LYS A 175 -2.73 10.90 -3.11
N LEU A 176 -3.26 11.44 -4.20
CA LEU A 176 -2.45 12.09 -5.25
C LEU A 176 -1.66 13.30 -4.75
N ARG A 177 -2.16 14.05 -3.76
CA ARG A 177 -1.41 15.16 -3.13
C ARG A 177 -0.17 14.69 -2.35
N THR A 178 -0.21 13.47 -1.80
CA THR A 178 0.92 12.87 -1.08
C THR A 178 1.92 12.17 -2.00
N LYS A 179 1.78 12.34 -3.32
CA LYS A 179 2.74 11.86 -4.32
C LYS A 179 4.07 12.60 -4.19
N GLY A 180 5.17 11.85 -4.21
CA GLY A 180 6.55 12.34 -4.17
C GLY A 180 7.45 11.36 -4.91
N TYR A 181 8.76 11.65 -4.99
CA TYR A 181 9.69 10.72 -5.62
C TYR A 181 9.80 9.43 -4.79
N ILE A 182 10.03 8.34 -5.51
CA ILE A 182 10.28 7.03 -4.92
C ILE A 182 11.65 6.57 -5.39
N GLU A 183 12.51 6.28 -4.43
CA GLU A 183 13.79 5.62 -4.66
C GLU A 183 13.57 4.12 -4.52
N THR A 184 13.94 3.38 -5.55
CA THR A 184 13.76 1.94 -5.63
C THR A 184 15.11 1.26 -5.82
N LEU A 185 15.43 0.34 -4.92
CA LEU A 185 16.47 -0.67 -5.16
C LEU A 185 15.80 -1.96 -5.59
N LYS A 186 16.00 -2.39 -6.84
CA LYS A 186 15.46 -3.67 -7.35
C LYS A 186 16.60 -4.63 -7.69
N ARG A 187 16.49 -5.89 -7.28
CA ARG A 187 17.50 -6.90 -7.58
C ARG A 187 17.60 -7.18 -9.08
N LYS A 188 18.82 -7.35 -9.59
CA LYS A 188 19.14 -7.53 -11.03
C LYS A 188 18.49 -8.76 -11.67
N ASN A 189 18.30 -9.83 -10.90
CA ASN A 189 17.83 -11.13 -11.39
C ASN A 189 16.33 -11.40 -11.12
N ASN A 190 15.47 -10.37 -11.14
CA ASN A 190 14.00 -10.52 -11.06
C ASN A 190 13.25 -9.69 -12.11
#